data_AF-K7NI79-F1
#
_entry.id   AF-K7NI79-F1
#
_cell.length_a   1.000
_cell.length_b   1.000
_cell.length_c   1.000
_cell.angle_alpha   90.00
_cell.angle_beta   90.00
_cell.angle_gamma   90.00
#
_symmetry.space_group_name_H-M   'P 1'
#
loop_
_entity.id
_entity.type
_entity.pdbx_description
1 polymer ?
#
loop_
_entity_poly.entity_id
_entity_poly.type
_entity_poly.pdbx_seq_one_letter_code
_entity_poly.pdbx_strand_id
1 'polypeptide(L)'
;EEEEVKLLMSAGSVHSMSCSLALLEKGVKFEAVEVILSGTSDVERLNPVFKQVPVLIHRGRAISDFQVILDYIEEAWPPSDTTPALLPASAYDRSVARFWANFASNKVALSPFSSSLQATPLHRFHPFCF
;
A
#
# COMPACT_ATOMS: atom_id res chain seq x y z
N GLU A 1 19.83 -5.88 -18.62
CA GLU A 1 19.19 -6.64 -17.53
C GLU A 1 17.99 -5.83 -17.09
N GLU A 2 16.80 -6.42 -17.04
CA GLU A 2 15.63 -5.70 -16.48
C GLU A 2 15.87 -5.51 -14.97
N GLU A 3 15.57 -4.32 -14.48
CA GLU A 3 15.75 -3.95 -13.07
C GLU A 3 14.72 -4.70 -12.21
N GLU A 4 15.18 -5.54 -11.27
CA GLU A 4 14.29 -6.34 -10.42
C GLU A 4 13.64 -5.47 -9.34
N VAL A 5 12.32 -5.30 -9.46
CA VAL A 5 11.47 -4.59 -8.49
C VAL A 5 10.34 -5.52 -8.03
N LYS A 6 10.21 -5.71 -6.71
CA LYS A 6 9.12 -6.46 -6.08
C LYS A 6 8.46 -5.62 -5.00
N LEU A 7 7.15 -5.71 -4.89
CA LEU A 7 6.37 -5.05 -3.84
C LEU A 7 5.65 -6.11 -3.02
N LEU A 8 6.11 -6.38 -1.81
CA LEU A 8 5.37 -7.19 -0.85
C LEU A 8 4.21 -6.36 -0.33
N MET A 9 2.99 -6.83 -0.57
CA MET A 9 1.80 -6.00 -0.42
C MET A 9 0.59 -6.79 0.06
N SER A 10 -0.43 -6.07 0.52
CA SER A 10 -1.77 -6.66 0.63
C SER A 10 -2.78 -5.74 -0.03
N ALA A 11 -3.64 -6.29 -0.87
CA ALA A 11 -4.67 -5.53 -1.59
C ALA A 11 -5.63 -4.77 -0.66
N GLY A 12 -5.82 -5.23 0.58
CA GLY A 12 -6.64 -4.54 1.60
C GLY A 12 -5.95 -3.35 2.28
N SER A 13 -4.65 -3.13 2.03
CA SER A 13 -3.87 -2.05 2.65
C SER A 13 -3.81 -0.83 1.74
N VAL A 14 -4.33 0.30 2.22
CA VAL A 14 -4.24 1.59 1.50
C VAL A 14 -2.79 1.95 1.20
N HIS A 15 -1.88 1.73 2.13
CA HIS A 15 -0.45 1.97 1.93
C HIS A 15 0.14 1.12 0.80
N SER A 16 -0.25 -0.15 0.73
CA SER A 16 0.15 -1.07 -0.33
C SER A 16 -0.38 -0.62 -1.69
N MET A 17 -1.66 -0.27 -1.77
CA MET A 17 -2.28 0.25 -2.98
C MET A 17 -1.62 1.56 -3.45
N SER A 18 -1.32 2.48 -2.54
CA SER A 18 -0.65 3.74 -2.87
C SER A 18 0.74 3.53 -3.47
N CYS A 19 1.55 2.63 -2.90
CA CYS A 19 2.88 2.33 -3.46
C CYS A 19 2.78 1.63 -4.82
N SER A 20 1.82 0.71 -4.98
CA SER A 20 1.56 0.05 -6.26
C SER A 20 1.16 1.05 -7.35
N LEU A 21 0.24 1.96 -7.03
CA LEU A 21 -0.18 3.04 -7.94
C LEU A 21 0.99 3.95 -8.31
N ALA A 22 1.85 4.31 -7.36
CA ALA A 22 3.03 5.13 -7.64
C ALA A 22 3.99 4.45 -8.64
N LEU A 23 4.24 3.14 -8.48
CA LEU A 23 5.07 2.38 -9.43
C LEU A 23 4.43 2.32 -10.83
N LEU A 24 3.12 2.10 -10.89
CA LEU A 24 2.36 2.10 -12.15
C LEU A 24 2.41 3.47 -12.85
N GLU A 25 2.25 4.57 -12.11
CA GLU A 25 2.32 5.94 -12.64
C GLU A 25 3.72 6.28 -13.16
N LYS A 26 4.77 5.71 -12.54
CA LYS A 26 6.15 5.78 -13.04
C LYS A 26 6.46 4.82 -14.19
N GLY A 27 5.50 4.00 -14.62
CA GLY A 27 5.73 3.01 -15.67
C GLY A 27 6.74 1.92 -15.29
N VAL A 28 6.99 1.72 -14.00
CA VAL A 28 7.95 0.73 -13.49
C VAL A 28 7.30 -0.65 -13.59
N LYS A 29 7.98 -1.60 -14.22
CA LYS A 29 7.59 -3.01 -14.14
C LYS A 29 7.98 -3.56 -12.78
N PHE A 30 7.03 -4.12 -12.05
CA PHE A 30 7.28 -4.75 -10.76
C PHE A 30 6.41 -5.98 -10.56
N GLU A 31 6.86 -6.88 -9.69
CA GLU A 31 6.05 -8.01 -9.22
C GLU A 31 5.33 -7.62 -7.93
N ALA A 32 3.99 -7.65 -7.93
CA ALA A 32 3.20 -7.50 -6.72
C ALA A 32 3.04 -8.87 -6.04
N VAL A 33 3.63 -9.01 -4.85
CA VAL A 33 3.58 -10.26 -4.08
C VAL A 33 2.58 -10.07 -2.95
N GLU A 34 1.41 -10.70 -3.07
CA GLU A 34 0.38 -10.67 -2.02
C GLU A 34 0.88 -11.45 -0.80
N VAL A 35 0.90 -10.79 0.36
CA VAL A 35 1.36 -11.37 1.62
C VAL A 35 0.21 -11.49 2.61
N ILE A 36 0.04 -12.70 3.13
CA ILE A 36 -0.84 -12.95 4.27
C ILE A 36 -0.06 -12.64 5.55
N LEU A 37 -0.45 -11.58 6.27
CA LEU A 37 0.25 -11.09 7.47
C LEU A 37 0.18 -12.06 8.67
N SER A 38 -0.62 -13.13 8.58
CA SER A 38 -0.69 -14.19 9.60
C SER A 38 0.47 -15.19 9.44
N GLY A 39 1.68 -14.78 9.85
CA GLY A 39 2.80 -15.71 10.05
C GLY A 39 3.78 -15.87 8.88
N THR A 40 3.90 -14.88 7.99
CA THR A 40 4.90 -14.89 6.92
C THR A 40 6.26 -14.36 7.41
N SER A 41 7.30 -15.19 7.30
CA SER A 41 8.66 -14.88 7.77
C SER A 41 9.34 -13.76 6.99
N ASP A 42 8.94 -13.53 5.74
CA ASP A 42 9.66 -12.62 4.85
C ASP A 42 9.43 -11.15 5.21
N VAL A 43 8.20 -10.75 5.53
CA VAL A 43 7.93 -9.37 5.99
C VAL A 43 8.59 -9.12 7.34
N GLU A 44 8.57 -10.08 8.26
CA GLU A 44 9.26 -9.95 9.55
C GLU A 44 10.78 -9.82 9.40
N ARG A 45 11.37 -10.53 8.43
CA ARG A 45 12.81 -10.45 8.15
C ARG A 45 13.21 -9.13 7.49
N LEU A 46 12.39 -8.62 6.57
CA LEU A 46 12.70 -7.43 5.77
C LEU A 46 12.26 -6.12 6.45
N ASN A 47 11.25 -6.18 7.30
CA ASN A 47 10.76 -5.07 8.13
C ASN A 47 10.67 -5.52 9.60
N PRO A 48 11.82 -5.71 10.29
CA PRO A 48 11.82 -6.23 11.66
C PRO A 48 11.21 -5.27 12.69
N VAL A 49 11.10 -3.97 12.36
CA VAL A 49 10.59 -2.93 13.26
C VAL A 49 9.06 -2.95 13.29
N PHE A 50 8.42 -2.78 12.14
CA PHE A 50 6.97 -2.62 12.08
C PHE A 50 6.24 -3.90 11.67
N LYS A 51 6.93 -4.83 11.00
CA LYS A 51 6.35 -6.08 10.50
C LYS A 51 5.09 -5.86 9.66
N GLN A 52 5.11 -4.78 8.88
CA GLN A 52 3.98 -4.28 8.10
C GLN A 52 4.33 -4.21 6.61
N VAL A 53 3.29 -4.32 5.78
CA VAL A 53 3.32 -4.02 4.35
C VAL A 53 2.89 -2.57 4.10
N PRO A 54 3.38 -1.91 3.04
CA PRO A 54 4.22 -2.46 1.97
C PRO A 54 5.72 -2.57 2.33
N VAL A 55 6.41 -3.50 1.65
CA VAL A 55 7.88 -3.55 1.58
C VAL A 55 8.29 -3.59 0.11
N LEU A 56 9.02 -2.56 -0.33
CA LEU A 56 9.60 -2.51 -1.67
C LEU A 56 10.96 -3.19 -1.65
N ILE A 57 11.20 -4.12 -2.57
CA ILE A 57 12.50 -4.74 -2.79
C ILE A 57 12.99 -4.28 -4.16
N HIS A 58 14.10 -3.55 -4.16
CA HIS A 58 14.72 -3.04 -5.37
C HIS A 58 16.19 -3.44 -5.41
N ARG A 59 16.57 -4.23 -6.43
CA ARG A 59 17.93 -4.82 -6.57
C ARG A 59 18.37 -5.56 -5.31
N GLY A 60 17.48 -6.40 -4.76
CA GLY A 60 17.71 -7.21 -3.56
C GLY A 60 17.75 -6.42 -2.24
N ARG A 61 17.53 -5.09 -2.26
CA ARG A 61 17.51 -4.25 -1.05
C ARG A 61 16.08 -3.90 -0.68
N ALA A 62 15.70 -4.18 0.57
CA ALA A 62 14.37 -3.87 1.07
C ALA A 62 14.28 -2.45 1.63
N ILE A 63 13.14 -1.82 1.37
CA ILE A 63 12.74 -0.51 1.84
C ILE A 63 11.34 -0.68 2.44
N SER A 64 11.19 -0.22 3.67
CA SER A 64 9.95 -0.31 4.44
C SER A 64 9.45 1.08 4.79
N ASP A 65 8.19 1.18 5.20
CA ASP A 65 7.42 2.42 5.40
C ASP A 65 6.95 3.05 4.07
N PHE A 66 5.65 3.29 3.96
CA PHE A 66 5.05 3.73 2.71
C PHE A 66 5.50 5.13 2.29
N GLN A 67 5.75 6.05 3.22
CA GLN A 67 6.20 7.41 2.89
C GLN A 67 7.62 7.36 2.34
N VAL A 68 8.47 6.54 2.99
CA VAL A 68 9.85 6.30 2.56
C VAL A 68 9.87 5.63 1.18
N ILE A 69 8.97 4.67 0.94
CA ILE A 69 8.84 4.01 -0.37
C ILE A 69 8.41 5.01 -1.45
N LEU A 70 7.43 5.88 -1.18
CA LEU A 70 6.98 6.88 -2.15
C LEU A 70 8.07 7.89 -2.49
N ASP A 71 8.79 8.38 -1.48
CA ASP A 71 9.94 9.28 -1.68
C ASP A 71 11.04 8.58 -2.49
N TYR A 72 11.32 7.31 -2.19
CA TYR A 72 12.27 6.51 -2.94
C TYR A 72 11.86 6.33 -4.41
N ILE A 73 10.59 6.06 -4.69
CA ILE A 73 10.08 5.89 -6.05
C ILE A 73 10.28 7.17 -6.86
N GLU A 74 10.00 8.34 -6.26
CA GLU A 74 10.18 9.64 -6.92
C GLU A 74 11.65 9.91 -7.27
N GLU A 75 12.58 9.52 -6.40
CA GLU A 75 14.01 9.72 -6.60
C GLU A 75 14.64 8.67 -7.55
N ALA A 76 14.22 7.41 -7.44
CA ALA A 76 14.77 6.31 -8.25
C ALA A 76 14.28 6.34 -9.70
N TRP A 77 13.05 6.81 -9.93
CA TRP A 77 12.45 6.97 -11.26
C TRP A 77 11.97 8.42 -11.42
N PRO A 78 12.90 9.36 -11.70
CA PRO A 78 12.58 10.77 -11.81
C PRO A 78 11.65 11.04 -13.00
N PRO A 79 10.91 12.16 -12.99
CA PRO A 79 9.97 12.52 -14.05
C PRO A 79 10.62 12.54 -15.44
N SER A 80 9.86 12.14 -16.45
CA SER A 80 10.27 12.14 -17.86
C SER A 80 9.11 12.55 -18.75
N ASP A 81 9.32 12.64 -20.06
CA ASP A 81 8.28 13.04 -21.02
C ASP A 81 7.02 12.17 -20.97
N THR A 82 7.13 10.92 -20.51
CA THR A 82 6.01 9.96 -20.46
C THR A 82 5.48 9.72 -19.03
N THR A 83 6.21 10.14 -17.99
CA THR A 83 5.90 9.81 -16.59
C THR A 83 5.96 11.07 -15.71
N PRO A 84 4.84 11.48 -15.08
CA PRO A 84 4.80 12.71 -14.31
C PRO A 84 5.54 12.61 -12.96
N ALA A 85 5.75 13.77 -12.34
CA ALA A 85 6.16 13.86 -10.95
C ALA A 85 5.00 13.47 -10.03
N LEU A 86 5.26 12.63 -9.02
CA LEU A 86 4.24 12.29 -8.02
C LEU A 86 3.98 13.45 -7.06
N LEU A 87 4.96 14.35 -6.91
CA LEU A 87 4.92 15.47 -5.99
C LEU A 87 5.17 16.80 -6.72
N PRO A 88 4.59 17.91 -6.22
CA PRO A 88 4.92 19.24 -6.70
C PRO A 88 6.41 19.59 -6.57
N ALA A 89 6.88 20.48 -7.47
CA ALA A 89 8.27 20.93 -7.49
C ALA A 89 8.62 21.90 -6.35
N SER A 90 7.67 22.76 -5.95
CA SER A 90 7.92 23.74 -4.89
C SER A 90 7.95 23.07 -3.52
N ALA A 91 8.84 23.54 -2.63
CA ALA A 91 8.96 22.99 -1.28
C ALA A 91 7.67 23.15 -0.47
N TYR A 92 6.97 24.28 -0.66
CA TYR A 92 5.70 24.55 0.02
C TYR A 92 4.60 23.59 -0.46
N ASP A 93 4.35 23.53 -1.77
CA ASP A 93 3.27 22.71 -2.33
C ASP A 93 3.51 21.22 -2.07
N ARG A 94 4.77 20.78 -2.15
CA ARG A 94 5.16 19.41 -1.77
C ARG A 94 4.85 19.10 -0.32
N SER A 95 5.13 20.04 0.59
CA SER A 95 4.85 19.87 2.02
C SER A 95 3.35 19.79 2.28
N VAL A 96 2.55 20.62 1.60
CA VAL A 96 1.08 20.58 1.67
C VAL A 96 0.53 19.26 1.13
N ALA A 97 1.03 18.79 -0.03
CA ALA A 97 0.61 17.52 -0.61
C ALA A 97 0.92 16.33 0.32
N ARG A 98 2.14 16.29 0.90
CA ARG A 98 2.54 15.26 1.88
C ARG A 98 1.68 15.29 3.14
N PHE A 99 1.35 16.47 3.65
CA PHE A 99 0.45 16.59 4.81
C PHE A 99 -0.90 15.93 4.54
N TRP A 100 -1.52 16.22 3.39
CA TRP A 100 -2.82 15.65 3.04
C TRP A 100 -2.76 14.14 2.77
N ALA A 101 -1.72 13.66 2.09
CA ALA A 101 -1.50 12.23 1.87
C ALA A 101 -1.38 11.47 3.20
N ASN A 102 -0.58 12.00 4.14
CA ASN A 102 -0.40 11.40 5.46
C ASN A 102 -1.68 11.43 6.30
N PHE A 103 -2.42 12.54 6.25
CA PHE A 103 -3.70 12.65 6.94
C PHE A 103 -4.73 11.65 6.41
N ALA A 104 -4.86 11.52 5.09
CA ALA A 104 -5.79 10.60 4.45
C ALA A 104 -5.45 9.14 4.81
N SER A 105 -4.19 8.73 4.66
CA SER A 105 -3.74 7.38 5.01
C SER A 105 -4.04 7.03 6.48
N ASN A 106 -3.73 7.94 7.41
CA ASN A 106 -3.97 7.71 8.84
C ASN A 106 -5.45 7.64 9.20
N LYS A 107 -6.30 8.46 8.58
CA LYS A 107 -7.75 8.49 8.89
C LYS A 107 -8.50 7.34 8.22
N VAL A 108 -8.12 6.95 7.01
CA VAL A 108 -8.75 5.83 6.30
C VAL A 108 -8.36 4.50 6.95
N ALA A 109 -7.11 4.34 7.40
CA ALA A 109 -6.68 3.16 8.17
C ALA A 109 -7.42 3.00 9.51
N LEU A 110 -7.94 4.10 10.08
CA LEU A 110 -8.73 4.10 11.33
C LEU A 110 -10.25 4.05 11.10
N SER A 111 -10.71 4.09 9.84
CA SER A 111 -12.13 3.94 9.53
C SER A 111 -12.48 2.45 9.50
N PRO A 112 -13.43 1.97 10.32
CA PRO A 112 -13.88 0.58 10.29
C PRO A 112 -14.79 0.37 9.07
N PHE A 113 -14.24 0.46 7.86
CA PHE A 113 -14.97 0.11 6.65
C PHE A 113 -14.75 -1.38 6.36
N SER A 114 -15.64 -2.19 6.95
CA SER A 114 -15.83 -3.64 6.78
C SER A 114 -14.85 -4.55 7.55
N SER A 115 -15.28 -5.25 8.60
CA SER A 115 -16.27 -6.32 8.49
C SER A 115 -17.19 -6.41 9.71
N SER A 116 -18.36 -5.77 9.64
CA SER A 116 -19.57 -6.35 10.21
C SER A 116 -20.39 -6.89 9.04
N LEU A 117 -19.96 -8.03 8.49
CA LEU A 117 -20.93 -8.99 7.99
C LEU A 117 -21.51 -9.67 9.23
N GLN A 118 -22.32 -8.95 10.01
CA GLN A 118 -23.36 -9.63 10.75
C GLN A 118 -24.31 -10.16 9.69
N ALA A 119 -24.14 -11.43 9.34
CA ALA A 119 -25.24 -12.21 8.81
C ALA A 119 -26.39 -12.02 9.80
N THR A 120 -27.38 -11.21 9.42
CA THR A 120 -28.68 -11.25 10.09
C THR A 120 -29.16 -12.69 9.94
N PRO A 121 -29.32 -13.46 11.03
CA PRO A 121 -30.00 -14.72 10.91
C PRO A 121 -31.41 -14.35 10.46
N LEU A 122 -31.78 -14.76 9.24
CA LEU A 122 -33.18 -14.86 8.87
C LEU A 122 -33.79 -15.80 9.92
N HIS A 123 -34.47 -15.21 10.91
CA HIS A 123 -35.43 -15.93 11.72
C HIS A 123 -36.42 -16.53 10.74
N ARG A 124 -36.17 -17.80 10.40
CA ARG A 124 -37.11 -18.63 9.67
C ARG A 124 -38.29 -18.80 10.59
N PHE A 125 -39.39 -18.17 10.19
CA PHE A 125 -40.71 -18.37 10.76
C PHE A 125 -40.94 -19.85 11.04
N HIS A 126 -41.26 -20.15 12.29
CA HIS A 126 -41.75 -21.45 12.73
C HIS A 126 -43.04 -21.75 11.96
N PRO A 127 -43.18 -22.91 11.30
CA PRO A 127 -44.48 -23.30 10.77
C PRO A 127 -45.36 -23.68 11.97
N PHE A 128 -46.48 -22.99 12.14
CA PHE A 128 -47.61 -23.53 12.87
C PHE A 128 -48.15 -24.70 12.04
N CYS A 129 -47.93 -25.92 12.53
CA CYS A 129 -48.81 -27.04 12.25
C CYS A 129 -49.90 -27.01 13.33
N PHE A 130 -51.11 -26.62 12.94
CA PHE A 130 -52.38 -27.24 13.30
C PHE A 130 -53.43 -26.81 12.29
#